data_AF-A0A820D3L8-F1
#
_entry.id   AF-A0A820D3L8-F1
#
_cell.length_a   1.000
_cell.length_b   1.000
_cell.length_c   1.000
_cell.angle_alpha   90.00
_cell.angle_beta   90.00
_cell.angle_gamma   90.00
#
_symmetry.space_group_name_H-M   'P 1'
#
loop_
_entity.id
_entity.type
_entity.pdbx_description
1 polymer ?
#
loop_
_entity_poly.entity_id
_entity_poly.type
_entity_poly.pdbx_seq_one_letter_code
_entity_poly.pdbx_strand_id
1 'polypeptide(L)'
;MSSPTSSASLLLCVLVKSATIQSSDNEYYSYVVLKIDNVKSTTSVVKGQQPNWEQEFYFDVPDRSTGLQIELWERGQFRDKLLGLCHIGLNRNDNQDITNIN
;
A
#
# COMPACT_ATOMS: atom_id res chain seq x y z
N MET A 1 10.18 -37.66 9.28
CA MET A 1 9.57 -36.88 10.36
C MET A 1 9.79 -35.41 10.05
N SER A 2 8.84 -34.77 9.37
CA SER A 2 8.89 -33.33 9.13
C SER A 2 8.21 -32.62 10.31
N SER A 3 8.99 -31.87 11.07
CA SER A 3 8.48 -30.99 12.13
C SER A 3 7.42 -30.06 11.54
N PRO A 4 6.30 -29.78 12.23
CA PRO A 4 5.43 -28.70 11.83
C PRO A 4 6.18 -27.39 12.10
N THR A 5 6.84 -26.83 11.09
CA THR A 5 7.22 -25.42 11.10
C THR A 5 5.91 -24.64 11.10
N SER A 6 5.43 -24.31 12.31
CA SER A 6 4.40 -23.30 12.49
C SER A 6 4.96 -22.01 11.89
N SER A 7 4.67 -21.77 10.61
CA SER A 7 4.95 -20.48 9.99
C SER A 7 4.12 -19.50 10.79
N ALA A 8 4.75 -18.71 11.65
CA ALA A 8 4.03 -17.59 12.23
C ALA A 8 3.67 -16.68 11.06
N SER A 9 2.46 -16.14 11.09
CA SER A 9 2.03 -15.10 10.17
C SER A 9 1.71 -13.87 11.01
N LEU A 10 2.06 -12.70 10.51
CA LEU A 10 1.78 -11.44 11.15
C LEU A 10 0.60 -10.79 10.44
N LEU A 11 -0.37 -10.27 11.19
CA LEU A 11 -1.47 -9.51 10.61
C LEU A 11 -1.04 -8.05 10.49
N LEU A 12 -0.84 -7.58 9.27
CA LEU A 12 -0.52 -6.18 8.99
C LEU A 12 -1.79 -5.41 8.66
N CYS A 13 -2.05 -4.35 9.43
CA CYS A 13 -3.12 -3.40 9.15
C CYS A 13 -2.53 -2.15 8.48
N VAL A 14 -3.02 -1.79 7.30
CA VAL A 14 -2.57 -0.63 6.53
C VAL A 14 -3.74 0.30 6.30
N LEU A 15 -3.66 1.51 6.88
CA LEU A 15 -4.62 2.58 6.66
C LEU A 15 -4.08 3.57 5.62
N VAL A 16 -4.71 3.60 4.45
CA VAL A 16 -4.42 4.59 3.40
C VAL A 16 -5.34 5.80 3.63
N LYS A 17 -4.78 6.89 4.16
CA LYS A 17 -5.53 8.09 4.51
C LYS A 17 -5.74 9.02 3.32
N SER A 18 -4.69 9.73 2.92
CA SER A 18 -4.75 10.78 1.91
C SER A 18 -3.38 11.05 1.28
N ALA A 19 -3.37 11.84 0.22
CA ALA A 19 -2.15 12.35 -0.40
C ALA A 19 -2.34 13.78 -0.90
N THR A 20 -1.24 14.46 -1.22
CA THR A 20 -1.25 15.72 -1.98
C THR A 20 -0.49 15.50 -3.28
N ILE A 21 -1.15 15.69 -4.41
CA ILE A 21 -0.61 15.45 -5.76
C ILE A 21 -0.46 16.80 -6.46
N GLN A 22 0.76 17.10 -6.89
CA GLN A 22 1.03 18.29 -7.69
C GLN A 22 0.57 18.03 -9.13
N SER A 23 -0.61 18.55 -9.48
CA SER A 23 -1.13 18.52 -10.84
C SER A 23 -1.62 19.91 -11.25
N SER A 24 -1.50 20.24 -12.53
CA SER A 24 -2.06 21.47 -13.10
C SER A 24 -3.55 21.34 -13.46
N ASP A 25 -4.10 20.13 -13.41
CA ASP A 25 -5.48 19.81 -13.80
C ASP A 25 -6.36 19.50 -12.57
N ASN A 26 -7.64 19.88 -12.64
CA ASN A 26 -8.67 19.54 -11.66
C ASN A 26 -9.38 18.22 -12.00
N GLU A 27 -9.27 17.72 -13.23
CA GLU A 27 -9.82 16.42 -13.68
C GLU A 27 -8.84 15.27 -13.42
N TYR A 28 -8.31 15.22 -12.20
CA TYR A 28 -7.36 14.19 -11.78
C TYR A 28 -8.07 13.06 -11.05
N TYR A 29 -7.74 11.81 -11.35
CA TYR A 29 -8.29 10.64 -10.65
C TYR A 29 -7.14 9.77 -10.18
N SER A 30 -7.11 9.40 -8.90
CA SER A 30 -6.00 8.66 -8.32
C SER A 30 -6.44 7.54 -7.40
N TYR A 31 -5.58 6.53 -7.28
CA TYR A 31 -5.76 5.39 -6.40
C TYR A 31 -4.40 4.84 -5.96
N VAL A 32 -4.40 4.14 -4.83
CA VAL A 32 -3.22 3.48 -4.29
C VAL A 32 -3.36 1.98 -4.45
N VAL A 33 -2.26 1.33 -4.82
CA VAL A 33 -2.12 -0.11 -4.88
C VAL A 33 -1.14 -0.54 -3.78
N LEU A 34 -1.59 -1.45 -2.94
CA LEU A 34 -0.77 -2.10 -1.90
C LEU A 34 -0.43 -3.52 -2.37
N LYS A 35 0.85 -3.89 -2.33
CA LYS A 35 1.32 -5.22 -2.73
C LYS A 35 2.23 -5.81 -1.66
N ILE A 36 1.95 -7.05 -1.28
CA ILE A 36 2.82 -7.88 -0.44
C ILE A 36 2.93 -9.23 -1.14
N ASP A 37 4.13 -9.59 -1.58
CA ASP A 37 4.39 -10.79 -2.38
C ASP A 37 3.42 -10.93 -3.57
N ASN A 38 2.52 -11.93 -3.53
CA ASN A 38 1.53 -12.22 -4.57
C ASN A 38 0.14 -11.64 -4.28
N VAL A 39 -0.04 -10.93 -3.17
CA VAL A 39 -1.31 -10.32 -2.77
C VAL A 39 -1.29 -8.85 -3.17
N LYS A 40 -2.40 -8.40 -3.76
CA LYS A 40 -2.61 -7.01 -4.15
C LYS A 40 -3.98 -6.55 -3.66
N SER A 41 -4.01 -5.38 -3.02
CA SER A 41 -5.23 -4.62 -2.72
C SER A 41 -5.16 -3.24 -3.37
N THR A 42 -6.31 -2.64 -3.65
CA THR A 42 -6.39 -1.36 -4.37
C THR A 42 -7.48 -0.51 -3.74
N THR A 43 -7.20 0.77 -3.54
CA THR A 43 -8.20 1.71 -3.02
C THR A 43 -9.26 2.03 -4.07
N SER A 44 -10.35 2.67 -3.65
CA SER A 44 -11.24 3.35 -4.60
C SER A 44 -10.49 4.45 -5.34
N VAL A 45 -10.96 4.75 -6.55
CA VAL A 45 -10.48 5.88 -7.34
C VAL A 45 -11.14 7.16 -6.80
N VAL A 46 -10.33 8.17 -6.47
CA VAL A 46 -10.78 9.45 -5.92
C VAL A 46 -10.34 10.59 -6.83
N LYS A 47 -11.22 11.57 -7.02
CA LYS A 47 -10.96 12.75 -7.85
C LYS A 47 -10.25 13.86 -7.06
N GLY A 48 -9.34 14.56 -7.71
CA GLY A 48 -8.72 15.80 -7.24
C GLY A 48 -7.27 15.64 -6.81
N GLN A 49 -6.65 16.78 -6.47
CA GLN A 49 -5.25 16.90 -6.06
C GLN A 49 -5.01 16.50 -4.60
N GLN A 50 -6.08 16.48 -3.79
CA GLN A 50 -6.04 16.05 -2.38
C GLN A 50 -6.98 14.86 -2.18
N PRO A 51 -6.66 13.68 -2.76
CA PRO A 51 -7.48 12.49 -2.58
C PRO A 51 -7.49 12.08 -1.11
N ASN A 52 -8.68 11.76 -0.60
CA ASN A 52 -8.90 11.16 0.71
C ASN A 52 -9.55 9.78 0.48
N TRP A 53 -8.81 8.72 0.77
CA TRP A 53 -9.29 7.34 0.60
C TRP A 53 -9.89 6.78 1.87
N GLU A 54 -9.27 7.07 3.02
CA GLU A 54 -9.67 6.57 4.35
C GLU A 54 -10.03 5.08 4.34
N GLN A 55 -9.19 4.28 3.68
CA GLN A 55 -9.42 2.85 3.47
C GLN A 55 -8.39 2.01 4.19
N GLU A 56 -8.90 1.02 4.92
CA GLU A 56 -8.11 0.09 5.70
C GLU A 56 -8.03 -1.28 5.01
N PHE A 57 -6.83 -1.84 5.01
CA PHE A 57 -6.55 -3.15 4.44
C PHE A 57 -5.82 -4.02 5.45
N TYR A 58 -6.20 -5.30 5.47
CA TYR A 58 -5.60 -6.30 6.32
C TYR A 58 -4.87 -7.32 5.45
N PHE A 59 -3.63 -7.60 5.81
CA PHE A 59 -2.80 -8.59 5.13
C PHE A 59 -2.30 -9.62 6.12
N ASP A 60 -2.52 -10.90 5.81
CA ASP A 60 -1.78 -11.98 6.43
C ASP A 60 -0.40 -12.05 5.79
N VAL A 61 0.63 -11.66 6.53
CA VAL A 61 2.01 -11.57 6.05
C VAL A 61 2.78 -12.80 6.53
N PRO A 62 3.22 -13.69 5.61
CA PRO A 62 4.12 -14.78 5.93
C PRO A 62 5.47 -14.30 6.48
N ASP A 63 6.10 -15.11 7.33
CA ASP A 63 7.46 -14.86 7.89
C ASP A 63 8.57 -14.60 6.85
N ARG A 64 8.36 -15.00 5.59
CA ARG A 64 9.32 -14.83 4.49
C ARG A 64 9.10 -13.56 3.65
N SER A 65 8.01 -12.84 3.88
CA SER A 65 7.67 -11.66 3.09
C SER A 65 8.70 -10.57 3.34
N THR A 66 9.15 -9.92 2.28
CA THR A 66 10.28 -8.98 2.34
C THR A 66 9.84 -7.53 2.54
N GLY A 67 8.60 -7.19 2.18
CA GLY A 67 8.13 -5.82 2.26
C GLY A 67 6.70 -5.58 1.76
N LEU A 68 6.22 -4.38 2.05
CA LEU A 68 5.01 -3.78 1.48
C LEU A 68 5.42 -2.77 0.41
N GLN A 69 4.96 -2.98 -0.82
CA GLN A 69 5.09 -2.04 -1.91
C GLN A 69 3.79 -1.23 -2.06
N ILE A 70 3.94 0.09 -2.09
CA ILE A 70 2.86 1.07 -2.21
C ILE A 70 3.06 1.81 -3.52
N GLU A 71 2.07 1.78 -4.38
CA GLU A 71 2.11 2.48 -5.66
C GLU A 71 0.94 3.46 -5.75
N LEU A 72 1.25 4.71 -6.03
CA LEU A 72 0.27 5.73 -6.32
C LEU A 72 0.09 5.84 -7.84
N TRP A 73 -1.14 5.67 -8.30
CA TRP A 73 -1.50 5.66 -9.71
C TRP A 73 -2.49 6.76 -10.05
N GLU A 74 -2.34 7.30 -11.25
CA GLU A 74 -3.31 8.13 -11.94
C GLU A 74 -4.17 7.27 -12.86
N ARG A 75 -5.48 7.39 -12.72
CA ARG A 75 -6.45 6.73 -13.60
C ARG A 75 -6.55 7.50 -14.91
N GLY A 76 -6.07 6.88 -15.99
CA GLY A 76 -6.15 7.45 -17.33
C GLY A 76 -7.35 6.91 -18.12
N GLN A 77 -7.67 7.56 -19.25
CA GLN A 77 -8.73 7.09 -20.14
C GLN A 77 -8.37 5.78 -20.85
N PHE A 78 -7.09 5.60 -21.20
CA PHE A 78 -6.60 4.42 -21.92
C PHE A 78 -5.59 3.60 -21.10
N ARG A 79 -4.75 4.28 -20.32
CA ARG A 79 -3.72 3.65 -19.51
C ARG A 79 -3.49 4.44 -18.23
N ASP A 80 -3.34 3.71 -17.14
CA ASP A 80 -3.01 4.29 -15.85
C ASP A 80 -1.52 4.61 -15.77
N LYS A 81 -1.19 5.74 -15.15
CA LYS A 81 0.18 6.25 -15.03
C LYS A 81 0.65 6.13 -13.59
N LEU A 82 1.85 5.57 -13.38
CA LEU A 82 2.47 5.52 -12.06
C LEU A 82 2.98 6.92 -11.69
N LEU A 83 2.61 7.39 -10.50
CA LEU A 83 3.00 8.70 -9.97
C LEU A 83 4.06 8.59 -8.89
N GLY A 84 3.98 7.55 -8.07
CA GLY A 84 4.89 7.33 -6.96
C GLY A 84 4.95 5.87 -6.58
N LEU A 85 6.10 5.45 -6.09
CA LEU A 85 6.33 4.11 -5.56
C LEU A 85 7.12 4.23 -4.27
N CYS A 86 6.66 3.55 -3.22
CA CYS A 86 7.33 3.45 -1.94
C CYS A 86 7.42 1.97 -1.55
N HIS A 87 8.53 1.56 -0.96
CA HIS A 87 8.73 0.21 -0.46
C HIS A 87 9.10 0.28 1.02
N ILE A 88 8.31 -0.40 1.85
CA ILE A 88 8.50 -0.50 3.30
C ILE A 88 8.97 -1.93 3.59
N GLY A 89 10.18 -2.07 4.11
CA GLY A 89 10.69 -3.37 4.54
C GLY A 89 9.89 -3.87 5.75
N LEU A 90 9.41 -5.11 5.69
CA LEU A 90 8.71 -5.75 6.80
C LEU A 90 9.72 -6.63 7.54
N ASN A 91 10.43 -6.03 8.49
CA ASN A 91 11.38 -6.78 9.31
C ASN A 91 10.72 -7.17 10.64
N ARG A 92 10.68 -8.46 10.95
CA ARG A 92 10.02 -8.99 12.15
C ARG A 92 10.63 -8.48 13.46
N ASN A 93 11.87 -8.01 13.43
CA ASN A 93 12.56 -7.49 14.60
C ASN A 93 12.23 -6.02 14.90
N ASP A 94 11.55 -5.32 14.00
CA ASP A 94 11.18 -3.92 14.16
C ASP A 94 9.78 -3.80 14.79
N ASN A 95 9.66 -4.27 16.03
CA ASN A 95 8.55 -3.87 16.94
C ASN A 95 8.79 -2.43 17.44
N GLN A 96 8.97 -1.49 16.51
CA GLN A 96 9.15 -0.06 16.80
C GLN A 96 8.33 0.72 15.77
N ASP A 97 7.13 1.12 16.19
CA ASP A 97 6.47 2.38 15.82
C ASP A 97 6.83 2.99 14.46
N ILE A 98 6.32 2.43 13.35
CA ILE A 98 6.31 3.14 12.06
C ILE A 98 5.19 4.18 12.10
N THR A 99 5.38 5.21 12.94
CA THR A 99 4.49 6.34 13.08
C THR A 99 4.95 7.44 12.12
N ASN A 100 4.08 7.82 11.18
CA ASN A 100 4.15 9.04 10.37
C ASN A 100 5.31 9.12 9.37
N ILE A 101 5.08 8.67 8.15
CA ILE A 101 5.76 9.22 6.98
C ILE A 101 4.93 10.43 6.55
N ASN A 102 5.42 11.63 6.89
CA ASN A 102 4.94 12.92 6.38
C ASN A 102 5.36 13.12 4.92
#